data_AF-A0A8P0PFD4-F1
#
_entry.id   AF-A0A8P0PFD4-F1
#
_cell.length_a   1.000
_cell.length_b   1.000
_cell.length_c   1.000
_cell.angle_alpha   90.00
_cell.angle_beta   90.00
_cell.angle_gamma   90.00
#
_symmetry.space_group_name_H-M   'P 1'
#
loop_
_entity.id
_entity.type
_entity.pdbx_description
1 polymer ?
#
loop_
_entity_poly.entity_id
_entity_poly.type
_entity_poly.pdbx_seq_one_letter_code
_entity_poly.pdbx_strand_id
1 'polypeptide(L)'
;MDLVITQELARAQSQQDAASLRRAYELIKSANLGKSEFDPTESFSPDLFVLCAEQALKMGQPEMSDDCIQMYFKVKGPVTQFLGRAHLCRAQLCAPKSSENLEEFENCVTQYMKAINFAKGEPRYYFLVYNASVLYWHMVRPFLKPGFHHHLISSLSQIVAVLNQTEEEDKEWRAELMLELLDCYLQAGRKEEAAKFCVTAAPFIKAHVPHRYRQMFSVLVQHELVDELQLKQEKRTSVSLSVTYDINVLKAKLDKNDLPEDVGAILKKTYKHLSYFNHQHLPSVREEK
;
A
#
# COMPACT_ATOMS: atom_id res chain seq x y z
N MET A 1 -37.74 1.57 -4.01
CA MET A 1 -36.77 2.43 -4.71
C MET A 1 -35.40 1.78 -4.83
N ASP A 2 -34.86 1.26 -3.73
CA ASP A 2 -33.53 0.63 -3.65
C ASP A 2 -33.26 -0.41 -4.71
N LEU A 3 -34.23 -1.31 -4.98
CA LEU A 3 -34.09 -2.36 -5.99
C LEU A 3 -33.80 -1.78 -7.38
N VAL A 4 -34.49 -0.70 -7.77
CA VAL A 4 -34.33 -0.07 -9.08
C VAL A 4 -32.95 0.57 -9.19
N ILE A 5 -32.55 1.35 -8.18
CA ILE A 5 -31.23 1.97 -8.13
C ILE A 5 -30.14 0.89 -8.18
N THR A 6 -30.29 -0.20 -7.42
CA THR A 6 -29.34 -1.31 -7.38
C THR A 6 -29.22 -2.01 -8.74
N GLN A 7 -30.33 -2.22 -9.45
CA GLN A 7 -30.31 -2.80 -10.79
C GLN A 7 -29.59 -1.90 -11.81
N GLU A 8 -29.83 -0.59 -11.75
CA GLU A 8 -29.14 0.37 -12.61
C GLU A 8 -27.64 0.42 -12.30
N LEU A 9 -27.24 0.42 -11.02
CA LEU A 9 -25.83 0.35 -10.63
C LEU A 9 -25.17 -0.97 -11.07
N ALA A 10 -25.88 -2.09 -10.96
CA ALA A 10 -25.38 -3.39 -11.44
C ALA A 10 -25.19 -3.42 -12.96
N ARG A 11 -26.09 -2.80 -13.74
CA ARG A 11 -25.94 -2.62 -15.18
C ARG A 11 -24.76 -1.73 -15.51
N ALA A 12 -24.64 -0.59 -14.82
CA ALA A 12 -23.50 0.32 -14.97
C ALA A 12 -22.16 -0.39 -14.72
N GLN A 13 -22.09 -1.22 -13.68
CA GLN A 13 -20.88 -1.98 -13.34
C GLN A 13 -20.56 -3.07 -14.37
N SER A 14 -21.54 -3.90 -14.73
CA SER A 14 -21.33 -5.09 -15.57
C SER A 14 -21.13 -4.76 -17.05
N GLN A 15 -21.77 -3.69 -17.55
CA GLN A 15 -21.77 -3.33 -18.97
C GLN A 15 -21.03 -2.02 -19.26
N GLN A 16 -20.45 -1.37 -18.23
CA GLN A 16 -19.88 -0.02 -18.34
C GLN A 16 -20.91 0.99 -18.91
N ASP A 17 -22.20 0.80 -18.59
CA ASP A 17 -23.28 1.61 -19.11
C ASP A 17 -23.40 2.95 -18.36
N ALA A 18 -22.89 4.01 -18.99
CA ALA A 18 -22.94 5.37 -18.45
C ALA A 18 -24.38 5.90 -18.31
N ALA A 19 -25.32 5.43 -19.15
CA ALA A 19 -26.71 5.83 -19.06
C ALA A 19 -27.38 5.20 -17.84
N SER A 20 -27.07 3.94 -17.53
CA SER A 20 -27.52 3.29 -16.28
C SER A 20 -26.98 4.01 -15.05
N LEU A 21 -25.68 4.37 -15.04
CA LEU A 21 -25.10 5.13 -13.94
C LEU A 21 -25.83 6.47 -13.74
N ARG A 22 -26.06 7.21 -14.84
CA ARG A 22 -26.78 8.49 -14.80
C ARG A 22 -28.20 8.32 -14.27
N ARG A 23 -28.93 7.28 -14.69
CA ARG A 23 -30.28 7.00 -14.18
C ARG A 23 -30.27 6.69 -12.69
N ALA A 24 -29.33 5.88 -12.21
CA ALA A 24 -29.18 5.60 -10.78
C ALA A 24 -28.92 6.88 -9.97
N TYR A 25 -27.99 7.71 -10.45
CA TYR A 25 -27.67 9.00 -9.84
C TYR A 25 -28.87 9.95 -9.77
N GLU A 26 -29.60 10.12 -10.87
CA GLU A 26 -30.77 11.01 -10.90
C GLU A 26 -31.88 10.53 -9.97
N LEU A 27 -32.12 9.20 -9.90
CA LEU A 27 -33.09 8.62 -8.95
C LEU A 27 -32.70 8.90 -7.50
N ILE A 28 -31.42 8.70 -7.15
CA ILE A 28 -30.87 9.01 -5.82
C ILE A 28 -31.06 10.50 -5.50
N LYS A 29 -30.71 11.37 -6.44
CA LYS A 29 -30.76 12.83 -6.27
C LYS A 29 -32.19 13.33 -6.13
N SER A 30 -33.10 12.91 -7.00
CA SER A 30 -34.52 13.30 -6.95
C SER A 30 -35.17 12.83 -5.65
N ALA A 31 -34.89 11.59 -5.24
CA ALA A 31 -35.43 11.06 -4.00
C ALA A 31 -34.86 11.76 -2.77
N ASN A 32 -33.59 12.18 -2.78
CA ASN A 32 -33.01 12.93 -1.69
C ASN A 32 -33.57 14.36 -1.59
N LEU A 33 -33.87 15.00 -2.72
CA LEU A 33 -34.51 16.33 -2.77
C LEU A 33 -36.00 16.28 -2.40
N GLY A 34 -36.69 15.18 -2.75
CA GLY A 34 -38.12 14.97 -2.50
C GLY A 34 -38.45 14.58 -1.07
N LYS A 35 -37.46 14.34 -0.20
CA LYS A 35 -37.67 13.97 1.22
C LYS A 35 -38.50 15.02 1.95
N SER A 36 -39.79 14.75 2.11
CA SER A 36 -40.63 15.34 3.14
C SER A 36 -40.26 14.73 4.50
N GLU A 37 -40.15 15.55 5.55
CA GLU A 37 -39.90 15.07 6.92
C GLU A 37 -41.00 14.10 7.44
N PHE A 38 -42.11 13.98 6.72
CA PHE A 38 -43.32 13.29 7.17
C PHE A 38 -43.68 11.99 6.43
N ASP A 39 -42.94 11.57 5.38
CA ASP A 39 -43.21 10.30 4.69
C ASP A 39 -41.97 9.38 4.58
N PRO A 40 -41.84 8.39 5.49
CA PRO A 40 -40.73 7.44 5.49
C PRO A 40 -40.74 6.47 4.29
N THR A 41 -41.85 6.36 3.55
CA THR A 41 -42.02 5.34 2.50
C THR A 41 -41.28 5.67 1.20
N GLU A 42 -40.86 6.93 1.01
CA GLU A 42 -40.04 7.38 -0.13
C GLU A 42 -38.52 7.29 0.13
N SER A 43 -38.12 6.82 1.31
CA SER A 43 -36.72 6.73 1.70
C SER A 43 -36.01 5.55 1.00
N PHE A 44 -34.76 5.77 0.61
CA PHE A 44 -33.83 4.74 0.14
C PHE A 44 -32.62 4.60 1.07
N SER A 45 -31.91 3.47 1.02
CA SER A 45 -30.72 3.26 1.85
C SER A 45 -29.61 4.29 1.54
N PRO A 46 -29.06 4.99 2.55
CA PRO A 46 -27.91 5.88 2.36
C PRO A 46 -26.68 5.20 1.73
N ASP A 47 -26.57 3.88 1.87
CA ASP A 47 -25.50 3.08 1.27
C ASP A 47 -25.45 3.24 -0.26
N LEU A 48 -26.60 3.50 -0.90
CA LEU A 48 -26.71 3.70 -2.35
C LEU A 48 -25.97 4.97 -2.83
N PHE A 49 -25.82 5.99 -1.97
CA PHE A 49 -24.96 7.14 -2.29
C PHE A 49 -23.52 6.69 -2.53
N VAL A 50 -23.00 5.85 -1.63
CA VAL A 50 -21.61 5.40 -1.70
C VAL A 50 -21.42 4.43 -2.85
N LEU A 51 -22.36 3.52 -3.10
CA LEU A 51 -22.30 2.62 -4.26
C LEU A 51 -22.31 3.39 -5.59
N CYS A 52 -23.15 4.41 -5.70
CA CYS A 52 -23.17 5.28 -6.87
C CYS A 52 -21.86 6.06 -7.02
N ALA A 53 -21.31 6.59 -5.91
CA ALA A 53 -20.04 7.31 -5.92
C ALA A 53 -18.86 6.44 -6.37
N GLU A 54 -18.73 5.23 -5.83
CA GLU A 54 -17.68 4.30 -6.23
C GLU A 54 -17.77 3.91 -7.71
N GLN A 55 -19.00 3.66 -8.20
CA GLN A 55 -19.19 3.32 -9.61
C GLN A 55 -18.88 4.53 -10.51
N ALA A 56 -19.26 5.74 -10.08
CA ALA A 56 -18.93 6.98 -10.77
C ALA A 56 -17.41 7.21 -10.86
N LEU A 57 -16.66 7.00 -9.76
CA LEU A 57 -15.19 7.05 -9.78
C LEU A 57 -14.58 6.06 -10.77
N LYS A 58 -15.04 4.80 -10.77
CA LYS A 58 -14.57 3.77 -11.71
C LYS A 58 -14.82 4.13 -13.18
N MET A 59 -15.88 4.88 -13.45
CA MET A 59 -16.26 5.32 -14.80
C MET A 59 -15.75 6.72 -15.16
N GLY A 60 -14.88 7.32 -14.34
CA GLY A 60 -14.29 8.63 -14.61
C GLY A 60 -15.28 9.79 -14.49
N GLN A 61 -16.28 9.69 -13.61
CA GLN A 61 -17.31 10.71 -13.33
C GLN A 61 -17.12 11.31 -11.92
N PRO A 62 -16.05 12.10 -11.67
CA PRO A 62 -15.72 12.57 -10.32
C PRO A 62 -16.76 13.54 -9.74
N GLU A 63 -17.39 14.38 -10.58
CA GLU A 63 -18.42 15.34 -10.14
C GLU A 63 -19.65 14.62 -9.58
N MET A 64 -20.08 13.55 -10.25
CA MET A 64 -21.19 12.71 -9.79
C MET A 64 -20.84 12.00 -8.48
N SER A 65 -19.60 11.50 -8.38
CA SER A 65 -19.13 10.91 -7.14
C SER A 65 -19.10 11.91 -5.99
N ASP A 66 -18.60 13.13 -6.20
CA ASP A 66 -18.54 14.14 -5.15
C ASP A 66 -19.96 14.48 -4.66
N ASP A 67 -20.90 14.74 -5.57
CA ASP A 67 -22.29 15.04 -5.18
C ASP A 67 -22.93 13.91 -4.35
N CYS A 68 -22.74 12.65 -4.77
CA CYS A 68 -23.17 11.50 -3.98
C CYS A 68 -22.55 11.46 -2.58
N ILE A 69 -21.24 11.69 -2.46
CA ILE A 69 -20.54 11.68 -1.17
C ILE A 69 -20.98 12.86 -0.28
N GLN A 70 -21.21 14.04 -0.85
CA GLN A 70 -21.76 15.19 -0.12
C GLN A 70 -23.15 14.88 0.42
N MET A 71 -24.02 14.23 -0.37
CA MET A 71 -25.33 13.81 0.09
C MET A 71 -25.24 12.75 1.20
N TYR A 72 -24.33 11.76 1.08
CA TYR A 72 -24.11 10.75 2.11
C TYR A 72 -23.78 11.36 3.47
N PHE A 73 -22.80 12.29 3.52
CA PHE A 73 -22.37 12.90 4.78
C PHE A 73 -23.38 13.89 5.38
N LYS A 74 -24.37 14.37 4.60
CA LYS A 74 -25.46 15.22 5.10
C LYS A 74 -26.57 14.41 5.78
N VAL A 75 -26.75 13.15 5.39
CA VAL A 75 -27.81 12.30 5.96
C VAL A 75 -27.28 11.62 7.24
N LYS A 76 -28.07 11.65 8.31
CA LYS A 76 -27.78 10.86 9.51
C LYS A 76 -28.20 9.41 9.27
N GLY A 77 -27.22 8.55 8.98
CA GLY A 77 -27.41 7.11 8.78
C GLY A 77 -26.73 6.26 9.86
N PRO A 78 -26.99 4.95 9.88
CA PRO A 78 -26.25 4.02 10.71
C PRO A 78 -24.77 4.00 10.31
N VAL A 79 -23.89 3.85 11.30
CA VAL A 79 -22.45 3.72 11.05
C VAL A 79 -22.15 2.28 10.64
N THR A 80 -21.90 2.08 9.35
CA THR A 80 -21.57 0.78 8.73
C THR A 80 -20.25 0.87 7.96
N GLN A 81 -19.84 -0.22 7.29
CA GLN A 81 -18.71 -0.22 6.35
C GLN A 81 -18.73 0.94 5.33
N PHE A 82 -19.92 1.46 5.02
CA PHE A 82 -20.09 2.55 4.05
C PHE A 82 -19.50 3.88 4.52
N LEU A 83 -19.30 4.08 5.83
CA LEU A 83 -18.58 5.25 6.33
C LEU A 83 -17.12 5.24 5.88
N GLY A 84 -16.44 4.10 6.06
CA GLY A 84 -15.06 3.92 5.59
C GLY A 84 -14.96 4.05 4.07
N ARG A 85 -15.88 3.41 3.33
CA ARG A 85 -15.93 3.49 1.86
C ARG A 85 -16.19 4.91 1.34
N ALA A 86 -17.04 5.68 2.01
CA ALA A 86 -17.28 7.08 1.67
C ALA A 86 -16.02 7.93 1.87
N HIS A 87 -15.27 7.71 2.95
CA HIS A 87 -13.96 8.35 3.14
C HIS A 87 -12.96 7.95 2.05
N LEU A 88 -12.93 6.70 1.61
CA LEU A 88 -12.08 6.26 0.49
C LEU A 88 -12.47 6.89 -0.85
N CYS A 89 -13.76 7.11 -1.12
CA CYS A 89 -14.19 7.89 -2.28
C CYS A 89 -13.71 9.33 -2.19
N ARG A 90 -13.88 9.96 -1.01
CA ARG A 90 -13.43 11.34 -0.78
C ARG A 90 -11.91 11.49 -0.91
N ALA A 91 -11.14 10.50 -0.45
CA ALA A 91 -9.69 10.48 -0.61
C ALA A 91 -9.29 10.50 -2.10
N GLN A 92 -9.94 9.68 -2.93
CA GLN A 92 -9.69 9.65 -4.37
C GLN A 92 -10.09 10.96 -5.07
N LEU A 93 -11.19 11.60 -4.65
CA LEU A 93 -11.63 12.89 -5.18
C LEU A 93 -10.68 14.05 -4.84
N CYS A 94 -10.01 14.00 -3.69
CA CYS A 94 -9.03 15.00 -3.28
C CYS A 94 -7.59 14.54 -3.47
N ALA A 95 -7.34 13.57 -4.35
CA ALA A 95 -5.99 13.14 -4.68
C ALA A 95 -5.17 14.34 -5.21
N PRO A 96 -3.92 14.52 -4.73
CA PRO A 96 -3.11 15.68 -5.08
C PRO A 96 -2.79 15.70 -6.58
N LYS A 97 -2.92 16.88 -7.21
CA LYS A 97 -2.64 17.06 -8.64
C LYS A 97 -1.14 17.10 -8.95
N SER A 98 -0.33 17.40 -7.94
CA SER A 98 1.13 17.39 -8.05
C SER A 98 1.75 17.06 -6.69
N SER A 99 2.98 16.54 -6.71
CA SER A 99 3.75 16.29 -5.50
C SER A 99 4.09 17.55 -4.70
N GLU A 100 4.03 18.73 -5.33
CA GLU A 100 4.32 20.02 -4.69
C GLU A 100 3.13 20.54 -3.86
N ASN A 101 1.92 20.00 -4.09
CA ASN A 101 0.74 20.41 -3.34
C ASN A 101 0.57 19.57 -2.07
N LEU A 102 1.35 19.93 -1.04
CA LEU A 102 1.33 19.24 0.25
C LEU A 102 -0.01 19.39 0.99
N GLU A 103 -0.74 20.49 0.79
CA GLU A 103 -2.06 20.68 1.40
C GLU A 103 -3.08 19.67 0.85
N GLU A 104 -3.14 19.48 -0.48
CA GLU A 104 -3.97 18.44 -1.08
C GLU A 104 -3.55 17.04 -0.62
N PHE A 105 -2.24 16.78 -0.51
CA PHE A 105 -1.73 15.51 0.01
C PHE A 105 -2.20 15.24 1.45
N GLU A 106 -2.03 16.20 2.36
CA GLU A 106 -2.43 16.05 3.77
C GLU A 106 -3.95 15.89 3.91
N ASN A 107 -4.72 16.62 3.12
CA ASN A 107 -6.18 16.48 3.05
C ASN A 107 -6.58 15.08 2.58
N CYS A 108 -5.90 14.55 1.56
CA CYS A 108 -6.10 13.19 1.05
C CYS A 108 -5.74 12.12 2.09
N VAL A 109 -4.56 12.23 2.71
CA VAL A 109 -4.10 11.36 3.79
C VAL A 109 -5.09 11.33 4.94
N THR A 110 -5.64 12.48 5.32
CA THR A 110 -6.64 12.58 6.38
C THR A 110 -7.87 11.73 6.09
N GLN A 111 -8.33 11.67 4.84
CA GLN A 111 -9.46 10.82 4.47
C GLN A 111 -9.10 9.33 4.55
N TYR A 112 -7.91 8.92 4.10
CA TYR A 112 -7.43 7.55 4.30
C TYR A 112 -7.37 7.17 5.77
N MET A 113 -6.82 8.04 6.63
CA MET A 113 -6.73 7.77 8.06
C MET A 113 -8.09 7.70 8.74
N LYS A 114 -9.10 8.45 8.28
CA LYS A 114 -10.47 8.30 8.78
C LYS A 114 -11.03 6.92 8.48
N ALA A 115 -10.85 6.41 7.25
CA ALA A 115 -11.29 5.07 6.87
C ALA A 115 -10.56 3.98 7.69
N ILE A 116 -9.24 4.09 7.84
CA ILE A 116 -8.41 3.12 8.56
C ILE A 116 -8.72 3.12 10.06
N ASN A 117 -8.81 4.29 10.69
CA ASN A 117 -9.11 4.38 12.12
C ASN A 117 -10.53 3.92 12.45
N PHE A 118 -11.47 4.09 11.52
CA PHE A 118 -12.81 3.50 11.62
C PHE A 118 -12.73 1.96 11.54
N ALA A 119 -12.03 1.43 10.53
CA ALA A 119 -11.99 0.01 10.25
C ALA A 119 -11.22 -0.83 11.28
N LYS A 120 -10.13 -0.29 11.85
CA LYS A 120 -9.26 -1.03 12.79
C LYS A 120 -9.94 -1.45 14.10
N GLY A 121 -11.08 -0.84 14.45
CA GLY A 121 -11.79 -1.13 15.70
C GLY A 121 -12.67 -2.38 15.64
N GLU A 122 -12.87 -2.96 14.46
CA GLU A 122 -13.88 -3.99 14.24
C GLU A 122 -13.37 -5.02 13.19
N PRO A 123 -13.11 -6.29 13.57
CA PRO A 123 -12.53 -7.29 12.67
C PRO A 123 -13.26 -7.49 11.34
N ARG A 124 -14.60 -7.42 11.31
CA ARG A 124 -15.39 -7.53 10.06
C ARG A 124 -15.10 -6.40 9.07
N TYR A 125 -14.43 -5.33 9.47
CA TYR A 125 -14.05 -4.20 8.61
C TYR A 125 -12.57 -4.18 8.24
N TYR A 126 -11.75 -5.16 8.64
CA TYR A 126 -10.32 -5.19 8.32
C TYR A 126 -10.03 -5.16 6.81
N PHE A 127 -10.94 -5.66 5.97
CA PHE A 127 -10.83 -5.53 4.52
C PHE A 127 -10.76 -4.05 4.05
N LEU A 128 -11.35 -3.11 4.80
CA LEU A 128 -11.25 -1.67 4.51
C LEU A 128 -9.85 -1.14 4.81
N VAL A 129 -9.13 -1.68 5.79
CA VAL A 129 -7.73 -1.33 6.03
C VAL A 129 -6.87 -1.73 4.84
N TYR A 130 -7.05 -2.95 4.34
CA TYR A 130 -6.39 -3.43 3.13
C TYR A 130 -6.72 -2.52 1.93
N ASN A 131 -8.02 -2.32 1.64
CA ASN A 131 -8.44 -1.48 0.52
C ASN A 131 -7.90 -0.04 0.62
N ALA A 132 -7.90 0.54 1.83
CA ALA A 132 -7.33 1.86 2.08
C ALA A 132 -5.83 1.89 1.78
N SER A 133 -5.08 0.86 2.18
CA SER A 133 -3.64 0.77 1.94
C SER A 133 -3.30 0.69 0.45
N VAL A 134 -4.10 -0.07 -0.32
CA VAL A 134 -3.95 -0.19 -1.77
C VAL A 134 -4.23 1.15 -2.44
N LEU A 135 -5.35 1.80 -2.12
CA LEU A 135 -5.68 3.12 -2.68
C LEU A 135 -4.66 4.19 -2.30
N TYR A 136 -4.22 4.20 -1.04
CA TYR A 136 -3.14 5.08 -0.57
C TYR A 136 -1.87 4.87 -1.38
N TRP A 137 -1.47 3.62 -1.62
CA TRP A 137 -0.28 3.33 -2.42
C TRP A 137 -0.35 3.95 -3.81
N HIS A 138 -1.48 3.78 -4.50
CA HIS A 138 -1.70 4.38 -5.82
C HIS A 138 -1.57 5.91 -5.77
N MET A 139 -2.12 6.53 -4.73
CA MET A 139 -2.06 7.99 -4.54
C MET A 139 -0.63 8.48 -4.29
N VAL A 140 0.17 7.76 -3.51
CA VAL A 140 1.51 8.23 -3.12
C VAL A 140 2.62 7.91 -4.12
N ARG A 141 2.37 7.10 -5.17
CA ARG A 141 3.40 6.77 -6.19
C ARG A 141 4.16 7.99 -6.73
N PRO A 142 3.50 9.14 -7.04
CA PRO A 142 4.20 10.33 -7.53
C PRO A 142 5.17 10.96 -6.51
N PHE A 143 5.02 10.65 -5.23
CA PHE A 143 5.85 11.14 -4.13
C PHE A 143 7.05 10.23 -3.83
N LEU A 144 7.14 9.04 -4.47
CA LEU A 144 8.29 8.13 -4.37
C LEU A 144 9.48 8.62 -5.23
N LYS A 145 9.68 9.94 -5.28
CA LYS A 145 10.78 10.61 -5.98
C LYS A 145 11.75 11.19 -4.95
N PRO A 146 13.05 11.31 -5.28
CA PRO A 146 14.04 11.87 -4.36
C PRO A 146 13.58 13.21 -3.78
N GLY A 147 13.75 13.39 -2.47
CA GLY A 147 13.31 14.58 -1.74
C GLY A 147 11.90 14.53 -1.15
N PHE A 148 11.02 13.62 -1.58
CA PHE A 148 9.61 13.60 -1.15
C PHE A 148 9.24 12.46 -0.20
N HIS A 149 10.05 11.40 -0.12
CA HIS A 149 9.81 10.22 0.73
C HIS A 149 9.51 10.56 2.20
N HIS A 150 10.12 11.62 2.73
CA HIS A 150 9.93 12.02 4.13
C HIS A 150 8.47 12.40 4.46
N HIS A 151 7.70 12.90 3.49
CA HIS A 151 6.29 13.23 3.66
C HIS A 151 5.42 11.99 3.91
N LEU A 152 5.85 10.81 3.45
CA LEU A 152 5.07 9.58 3.52
C LEU A 152 5.25 8.85 4.86
N ILE A 153 6.34 9.12 5.59
CA ILE A 153 6.73 8.33 6.76
C ILE A 153 5.60 8.26 7.79
N SER A 154 4.95 9.39 8.08
CA SER A 154 3.88 9.44 9.09
C SER A 154 2.69 8.58 8.69
N SER A 155 2.14 8.76 7.49
CA SER A 155 0.96 8.02 7.02
C SER A 155 1.27 6.55 6.74
N LEU A 156 2.41 6.24 6.09
CA LEU A 156 2.78 4.87 5.76
C LEU A 156 3.11 4.05 7.01
N SER A 157 3.78 4.65 8.01
CA SER A 157 4.03 3.95 9.29
C SER A 157 2.74 3.60 10.01
N GLN A 158 1.74 4.48 10.00
CA GLN A 158 0.44 4.20 10.59
C GLN A 158 -0.30 3.09 9.84
N ILE A 159 -0.28 3.10 8.50
CA ILE A 159 -0.89 2.06 7.68
C ILE A 159 -0.26 0.70 7.97
N VAL A 160 1.08 0.61 7.92
CA VAL A 160 1.81 -0.63 8.21
C VAL A 160 1.54 -1.10 9.64
N ALA A 161 1.49 -0.20 10.62
CA ALA A 161 1.19 -0.55 12.01
C ALA A 161 -0.21 -1.16 12.17
N VAL A 162 -1.22 -0.61 11.50
CA VAL A 162 -2.59 -1.17 11.55
C VAL A 162 -2.66 -2.49 10.79
N LEU A 163 -2.06 -2.58 9.60
CA LEU A 163 -1.95 -3.85 8.85
C LEU A 163 -1.23 -4.93 9.65
N ASN A 164 -0.31 -4.54 10.53
CA ASN A 164 0.38 -5.46 11.42
C ASN A 164 -0.53 -6.08 12.48
N GLN A 165 -1.58 -5.37 12.87
CA GLN A 165 -2.55 -5.75 13.90
C GLN A 165 -3.77 -6.47 13.30
N THR A 166 -4.07 -6.22 12.03
CA THR A 166 -5.11 -6.95 11.30
C THR A 166 -4.56 -8.30 10.83
N GLU A 167 -5.35 -9.37 10.94
CA GLU A 167 -5.04 -10.70 10.39
C GLU A 167 -5.16 -10.72 8.86
N GLU A 168 -4.50 -9.78 8.19
CA GLU A 168 -4.56 -9.56 6.75
C GLU A 168 -3.85 -10.69 6.00
N GLU A 169 -4.45 -11.22 4.93
CA GLU A 169 -4.00 -12.44 4.25
C GLU A 169 -2.79 -12.20 3.32
N ASP A 170 -2.74 -11.05 2.65
CA ASP A 170 -1.74 -10.68 1.64
C ASP A 170 -0.43 -10.20 2.30
N LYS A 171 0.32 -11.18 2.82
CA LYS A 171 1.64 -10.95 3.42
C LYS A 171 2.64 -10.33 2.42
N GLU A 172 2.46 -10.58 1.11
CA GLU A 172 3.28 -10.01 0.04
C GLU A 172 3.09 -8.49 -0.03
N TRP A 173 1.83 -8.06 -0.03
CA TRP A 173 1.46 -6.64 -0.04
C TRP A 173 1.98 -5.92 1.20
N ARG A 174 1.81 -6.52 2.37
CA ARG A 174 2.34 -5.97 3.61
C ARG A 174 3.87 -5.86 3.58
N ALA A 175 4.57 -6.84 3.02
CA ALA A 175 6.03 -6.80 2.87
C ALA A 175 6.48 -5.68 1.92
N GLU A 176 5.75 -5.43 0.83
CA GLU A 176 5.99 -4.30 -0.08
C GLU A 176 5.96 -2.97 0.70
N LEU A 177 4.88 -2.73 1.44
CA LEU A 177 4.71 -1.49 2.22
C LEU A 177 5.78 -1.35 3.32
N MET A 178 6.21 -2.45 3.93
CA MET A 178 7.31 -2.44 4.89
C MET A 178 8.64 -2.07 4.24
N LEU A 179 8.95 -2.61 3.06
CA LEU A 179 10.18 -2.28 2.33
C LEU A 179 10.19 -0.80 1.92
N GLU A 180 9.07 -0.27 1.43
CA GLU A 180 8.96 1.15 1.09
C GLU A 180 9.12 2.05 2.32
N LEU A 181 8.51 1.68 3.45
CA LEU A 181 8.64 2.47 4.67
C LEU A 181 10.10 2.51 5.16
N LEU A 182 10.82 1.40 5.04
CA LEU A 182 12.23 1.35 5.35
C LEU A 182 13.04 2.28 4.44
N ASP A 183 12.78 2.26 3.13
CA ASP A 183 13.44 3.18 2.19
C ASP A 183 13.13 4.64 2.55
N CYS A 184 11.88 4.96 2.87
CA CYS A 184 11.48 6.29 3.30
C CYS A 184 12.27 6.78 4.53
N TYR A 185 12.49 5.94 5.54
CA TYR A 185 13.34 6.30 6.68
C TYR A 185 14.79 6.57 6.26
N LEU A 186 15.35 5.74 5.39
CA LEU A 186 16.74 5.86 4.94
C LEU A 186 16.96 7.11 4.09
N GLN A 187 16.06 7.40 3.15
CA GLN A 187 16.09 8.61 2.32
C GLN A 187 15.95 9.89 3.16
N ALA A 188 15.24 9.82 4.29
CA ALA A 188 15.12 10.93 5.23
C ALA A 188 16.29 11.03 6.24
N GLY A 189 17.30 10.16 6.15
CA GLY A 189 18.42 10.12 7.10
C GLY A 189 18.05 9.60 8.50
N ARG A 190 16.85 9.03 8.68
CA ARG A 190 16.29 8.56 9.95
C ARG A 190 16.75 7.13 10.27
N LYS A 191 18.06 6.96 10.40
CA LYS A 191 18.70 5.64 10.54
C LYS A 191 18.31 4.92 11.83
N GLU A 192 18.08 5.65 12.92
CA GLU A 192 17.63 5.04 14.19
C GLU A 192 16.23 4.44 14.09
N GLU A 193 15.30 5.15 13.45
CA GLU A 193 13.94 4.66 13.21
C GLU A 193 13.92 3.51 12.22
N ALA A 194 14.75 3.56 11.18
CA ALA A 194 14.96 2.43 10.27
C ALA A 194 15.41 1.17 11.04
N ALA A 195 16.44 1.28 11.88
CA ALA A 195 16.94 0.16 12.67
C ALA A 195 15.88 -0.40 13.63
N LYS A 196 15.15 0.46 14.35
CA LYS A 196 14.03 0.05 15.22
C LYS A 196 12.94 -0.68 14.43
N PHE A 197 12.60 -0.19 13.26
CA PHE A 197 11.58 -0.78 12.40
C PHE A 197 12.00 -2.16 11.86
N CYS A 198 13.27 -2.35 11.53
CA CYS A 198 13.82 -3.62 11.04
C CYS A 198 13.68 -4.78 12.04
N VAL A 199 13.64 -4.51 13.35
CA VAL A 199 13.39 -5.53 14.39
C VAL A 199 12.09 -6.29 14.14
N THR A 200 11.08 -5.63 13.60
CA THR A 200 9.79 -6.25 13.26
C THR A 200 9.69 -6.65 11.79
N ALA A 201 10.15 -5.78 10.89
CA ALA A 201 9.99 -5.99 9.45
C ALA A 201 10.84 -7.15 8.91
N ALA A 202 12.10 -7.29 9.35
CA ALA A 202 12.99 -8.31 8.82
C ALA A 202 12.53 -9.74 9.18
N PRO A 203 12.16 -10.06 10.44
CA PRO A 203 11.60 -11.37 10.77
C PRO A 203 10.29 -11.67 10.03
N PHE A 204 9.40 -10.68 9.89
CA PHE A 204 8.15 -10.84 9.15
C PHE A 204 8.39 -11.24 7.69
N ILE A 205 9.22 -10.47 6.97
CA ILE A 205 9.52 -10.74 5.55
C ILE A 205 10.22 -12.09 5.42
N LYS A 206 11.14 -12.42 6.32
CA LYS A 206 11.83 -13.72 6.31
C LYS A 206 10.87 -14.90 6.46
N ALA A 207 9.89 -14.79 7.37
CA ALA A 207 8.97 -15.86 7.69
C ALA A 207 7.86 -16.03 6.63
N HIS A 208 7.37 -14.92 6.08
CA HIS A 208 6.17 -14.94 5.22
C HIS A 208 6.45 -14.68 3.74
N VAL A 209 7.56 -13.99 3.42
CA VAL A 209 7.89 -13.55 2.05
C VAL A 209 9.39 -13.77 1.76
N PRO A 210 9.90 -15.01 1.90
CA PRO A 210 11.33 -15.29 1.91
C PRO A 210 12.06 -14.91 0.61
N HIS A 211 11.36 -14.90 -0.54
CA HIS A 211 11.95 -14.44 -1.82
C HIS A 211 12.30 -12.94 -1.81
N ARG A 212 11.60 -12.12 -1.02
CA ARG A 212 11.92 -10.69 -0.83
C ARG A 212 12.93 -10.44 0.29
N TYR A 213 13.19 -11.41 1.15
CA TYR A 213 14.12 -11.22 2.27
C TYR A 213 15.53 -10.87 1.80
N ARG A 214 15.95 -11.30 0.60
CA ARG A 214 17.22 -10.87 0.01
C ARG A 214 17.32 -9.35 -0.16
N GLN A 215 16.23 -8.71 -0.58
CA GLN A 215 16.15 -7.25 -0.71
C GLN A 215 16.28 -6.58 0.65
N MET A 216 15.49 -7.02 1.64
CA MET A 216 15.61 -6.56 3.02
C MET A 216 17.05 -6.70 3.52
N PHE A 217 17.66 -7.88 3.36
CA PHE A 217 19.03 -8.16 3.81
C PHE A 217 20.08 -7.25 3.14
N SER A 218 19.93 -6.95 1.85
CA SER A 218 20.83 -6.00 1.18
C SER A 218 20.83 -4.63 1.85
N VAL A 219 19.65 -4.14 2.23
CA VAL A 219 19.47 -2.85 2.92
C VAL A 219 20.05 -2.89 4.34
N LEU A 220 19.80 -3.97 5.09
CA LEU A 220 20.37 -4.14 6.45
C LEU A 220 21.90 -4.07 6.45
N VAL A 221 22.54 -4.70 5.46
CA VAL A 221 23.99 -4.72 5.31
C VAL A 221 24.51 -3.37 4.83
N GLN A 222 23.96 -2.81 3.73
CA GLN A 222 24.48 -1.58 3.13
C GLN A 222 24.40 -0.40 4.11
N HIS A 223 23.33 -0.32 4.89
CA HIS A 223 23.10 0.79 5.81
C HIS A 223 23.51 0.47 7.25
N GLU A 224 24.11 -0.68 7.53
CA GLU A 224 24.56 -1.08 8.87
C GLU A 224 23.44 -0.95 9.91
N LEU A 225 22.26 -1.51 9.61
CA LEU A 225 21.04 -1.38 10.43
C LEU A 225 20.91 -2.44 11.53
N VAL A 226 21.80 -3.45 11.51
CA VAL A 226 21.75 -4.61 12.40
C VAL A 226 23.18 -4.97 12.82
N ASP A 227 23.31 -5.62 13.97
CA ASP A 227 24.59 -6.07 14.51
C ASP A 227 25.36 -7.00 13.55
N GLU A 228 26.69 -6.83 13.52
CA GLU A 228 27.57 -7.55 12.60
C GLU A 228 27.57 -9.07 12.86
N LEU A 229 27.43 -9.52 14.11
CA LEU A 229 27.35 -10.95 14.44
C LEU A 229 26.08 -11.56 13.85
N GLN A 230 24.95 -10.86 13.94
CA GLN A 230 23.70 -11.31 13.34
C GLN A 230 23.83 -11.41 11.81
N LEU A 231 24.39 -10.39 11.14
CA LEU A 231 24.62 -10.45 9.69
C LEU A 231 25.57 -11.60 9.29
N LYS A 232 26.60 -11.86 10.10
CA LYS A 232 27.53 -12.99 9.91
C LYS A 232 26.85 -14.35 10.09
N GLN A 233 25.84 -14.47 10.95
CA GLN A 233 25.04 -15.68 11.08
C GLN A 233 24.11 -15.85 9.89
N GLU A 234 23.40 -14.77 9.50
CA GLU A 234 22.44 -14.81 8.39
C GLU A 234 23.11 -15.14 7.06
N LYS A 235 24.29 -14.57 6.77
CA LYS A 235 24.98 -14.85 5.49
C LYS A 235 25.37 -16.33 5.31
N ARG A 236 25.47 -17.10 6.40
CA ARG A 236 25.78 -18.54 6.35
C ARG A 236 24.58 -19.40 5.96
N THR A 237 23.38 -18.84 5.99
CA THR A 237 22.15 -19.59 5.72
C THR A 237 21.94 -19.90 4.24
N SER A 238 22.53 -19.09 3.33
CA SER A 238 22.50 -19.39 1.89
C SER A 238 23.61 -18.70 1.11
N VAL A 239 23.97 -19.27 -0.03
CA VAL A 239 24.93 -18.66 -0.98
C VAL A 239 24.43 -17.30 -1.46
N SER A 240 23.13 -17.17 -1.74
CA SER A 240 22.49 -15.92 -2.16
C SER A 240 22.70 -14.81 -1.14
N LEU A 241 22.51 -15.09 0.15
CA LEU A 241 22.73 -14.12 1.22
C LEU A 241 24.22 -13.84 1.45
N SER A 242 25.12 -14.84 1.31
CA SER A 242 26.56 -14.61 1.35
C SER A 242 27.02 -13.63 0.26
N VAL A 243 26.57 -13.84 -0.98
CA VAL A 243 26.89 -12.94 -2.10
C VAL A 243 26.29 -11.55 -1.86
N THR A 244 25.06 -11.50 -1.36
CA THR A 244 24.38 -10.24 -1.03
C THR A 244 25.13 -9.48 0.06
N TYR A 245 25.65 -10.16 1.10
CA TYR A 245 26.48 -9.56 2.13
C TYR A 245 27.75 -8.94 1.53
N ASP A 246 28.54 -9.73 0.80
CA ASP A 246 29.84 -9.28 0.30
C ASP A 246 29.69 -8.06 -0.63
N ILE A 247 28.70 -8.08 -1.53
CA ILE A 247 28.43 -6.96 -2.45
C ILE A 247 28.01 -5.70 -1.68
N ASN A 248 27.09 -5.82 -0.72
CA ASN A 248 26.54 -4.64 -0.05
C ASN A 248 27.49 -4.05 1.01
N VAL A 249 28.39 -4.84 1.59
CA VAL A 249 29.51 -4.31 2.39
C VAL A 249 30.43 -3.46 1.50
N LEU A 250 30.76 -3.94 0.31
CA LEU A 250 31.58 -3.17 -0.63
C LEU A 250 30.89 -1.89 -1.08
N LYS A 251 29.57 -1.92 -1.33
CA LYS A 251 28.78 -0.71 -1.63
C LYS A 251 28.81 0.29 -0.47
N ALA A 252 28.54 -0.15 0.75
CA ALA A 252 28.58 0.71 1.94
C ALA A 252 29.94 1.41 2.11
N LYS A 253 31.03 0.67 1.86
CA LYS A 253 32.40 1.19 1.90
C LYS A 253 32.70 2.14 0.75
N LEU A 254 32.22 1.84 -0.46
CA LEU A 254 32.33 2.72 -1.62
C LEU A 254 31.62 4.06 -1.36
N ASP A 255 30.41 4.04 -0.80
CA ASP A 255 29.64 5.25 -0.47
C ASP A 255 30.37 6.14 0.55
N LYS A 256 31.24 5.55 1.39
CA LYS A 256 32.10 6.24 2.36
C LYS A 256 33.49 6.59 1.82
N ASN A 257 33.79 6.29 0.56
CA ASN A 257 35.14 6.39 -0.03
C ASN A 257 36.23 5.61 0.75
N ASP A 258 35.86 4.48 1.37
CA ASP A 258 36.71 3.65 2.23
C ASP A 258 36.78 2.20 1.70
N LEU A 259 37.03 2.07 0.39
CA LEU A 259 37.18 0.75 -0.22
C LEU A 259 38.45 0.06 0.29
N PRO A 260 38.38 -1.23 0.64
CA PRO A 260 39.54 -1.96 1.12
C PRO A 260 40.50 -2.28 -0.04
N GLU A 261 41.80 -2.45 0.26
CA GLU A 261 42.80 -2.76 -0.77
C GLU A 261 42.54 -4.12 -1.46
N ASP A 262 41.84 -5.03 -0.78
CA ASP A 262 41.59 -6.41 -1.21
C ASP A 262 40.25 -6.61 -1.96
N VAL A 263 39.59 -5.53 -2.42
CA VAL A 263 38.32 -5.58 -3.18
C VAL A 263 38.35 -6.66 -4.28
N GLY A 264 39.45 -6.74 -5.03
CA GLY A 264 39.60 -7.72 -6.11
C GLY A 264 39.59 -9.18 -5.61
N ALA A 265 40.13 -9.45 -4.42
CA ALA A 265 40.09 -10.77 -3.81
C ALA A 265 38.68 -11.12 -3.31
N ILE A 266 37.99 -10.15 -2.69
CA ILE A 266 36.60 -10.30 -2.24
C ILE A 266 35.71 -10.62 -3.44
N LEU A 267 35.75 -9.81 -4.51
CA LEU A 267 34.94 -10.01 -5.71
C LEU A 267 35.22 -11.36 -6.39
N LYS A 268 36.50 -11.79 -6.50
CA LYS A 268 36.86 -13.11 -7.04
C LYS A 268 36.28 -14.25 -6.21
N LYS A 269 36.31 -14.13 -4.87
CA LYS A 269 35.70 -15.12 -3.96
C LYS A 269 34.19 -15.16 -4.12
N THR A 270 33.54 -14.01 -4.15
CA THR A 270 32.08 -13.89 -4.35
C THR A 270 31.66 -14.47 -5.70
N TYR A 271 32.40 -14.20 -6.78
CA TYR A 271 32.16 -14.79 -8.10
C TYR A 271 32.27 -16.31 -8.10
N LYS A 272 33.31 -16.87 -7.46
CA LYS A 272 33.45 -18.32 -7.30
C LYS A 272 32.26 -18.95 -6.57
N HIS A 273 31.79 -18.32 -5.50
CA HIS A 273 30.60 -18.81 -4.79
C HIS A 273 29.35 -18.80 -5.68
N LEU A 274 29.18 -17.77 -6.50
CA LEU A 274 28.07 -17.67 -7.45
C LEU A 274 28.13 -18.76 -8.54
N SER A 275 29.32 -19.07 -9.06
CA SER A 275 29.47 -20.10 -10.10
C SER A 275 29.10 -21.49 -9.61
N TYR A 276 29.47 -21.84 -8.36
CA TYR A 276 29.09 -23.14 -7.79
C TYR A 276 27.58 -23.29 -7.57
N PHE A 277 26.88 -22.20 -7.26
CA PHE A 277 25.42 -22.20 -7.10
C PHE A 277 24.71 -22.47 -8.44
N ASN A 278 25.16 -21.87 -9.53
CA ASN A 278 24.55 -22.09 -10.86
C ASN A 278 24.75 -23.52 -11.36
N HIS A 279 25.88 -24.17 -11.05
CA HIS A 279 26.14 -25.55 -11.47
C HIS A 279 25.27 -26.60 -10.76
N GLN A 280 24.68 -26.29 -9.60
CA GLN A 280 23.77 -27.20 -8.88
C GLN A 280 22.31 -27.12 -9.38
N HIS A 281 21.96 -26.07 -10.12
CA HIS A 281 20.57 -25.80 -10.54
C HIS A 281 20.30 -25.98 -12.04
N LEU A 282 21.31 -26.28 -12.85
CA LEU A 282 21.13 -26.75 -14.22
C LEU A 282 20.98 -28.29 -14.21
N PRO A 283 19.87 -28.87 -14.71
CA PRO A 283 19.87 -30.29 -15.01
C PRO A 283 20.96 -30.51 -16.07
N SER A 284 21.81 -31.52 -15.82
CA SER A 284 22.73 -32.05 -16.81
C SER A 284 21.91 -32.35 -18.07
N VAL A 285 22.02 -31.48 -19.08
CA VAL A 285 21.58 -31.82 -20.43
C VAL A 285 22.51 -32.95 -20.84
N ARG A 286 22.03 -34.19 -20.66
CA ARG A 286 22.67 -35.35 -21.27
C ARG A 286 22.59 -35.11 -22.75
N GLU A 287 23.74 -34.83 -23.37
CA GLU A 287 23.91 -35.01 -24.80
C GLU A 287 23.61 -36.48 -25.10
N GLU A 288 22.42 -36.73 -25.64
CA GLU A 288 22.09 -38.00 -26.26
C GLU A 288 22.99 -38.15 -27.50
N LYS A 289 23.81 -39.20 -27.48
CA LYS A 289 24.54 -39.71 -28.65
C LYS A 289 23.66 -40.65 -29.44
#